data_AF-A0A925KBR3-F1
#
_entry.id   AF-A0A925KBR3-F1
#
_cell.length_a   1.000
_cell.length_b   1.000
_cell.length_c   1.000
_cell.angle_alpha   90.00
_cell.angle_beta   90.00
_cell.angle_gamma   90.00
#
_symmetry.space_group_name_H-M   'P 1'
#
loop_
_entity.id
_entity.type
_entity.pdbx_description
1 polymer ?
#
loop_
_entity_poly.entity_id
_entity_poly.type
_entity_poly.pdbx_seq_one_letter_code
_entity_poly.pdbx_strand_id
1 'polypeptide(L)'
;MSIPIENGVLFFRQLLRSAPGGSPGKIGKYCVNQKIVFKRAGGPDQLALEEAPDCAPGSGEVRIRVLATGVAFGDILLRRGLAGGRFPVTPGYDLVGVVDALGVGATAFKLQDRVAALPGTGALQQSICLLESELVAVPGAVSSEKAAALILNYVTAYQLLVR
;
A
#
# COMPACT_ATOMS: atom_id res chain seq x y z
N MET A 1 9.75 28.37 -13.37
CA MET A 1 9.16 27.70 -14.55
C MET A 1 8.36 26.53 -14.02
N SER A 2 7.06 26.77 -13.79
CA SER A 2 6.20 25.94 -12.96
C SER A 2 5.56 24.84 -13.81
N ILE A 3 5.86 23.58 -13.52
CA ILE A 3 5.24 22.43 -14.18
C ILE A 3 3.84 22.25 -13.56
N PRO A 4 2.74 22.32 -14.35
CA PRO A 4 1.40 22.21 -13.80
C PRO A 4 1.10 20.78 -13.35
N ILE A 5 0.60 20.66 -12.12
CA ILE A 5 0.34 19.43 -11.34
C ILE A 5 -0.87 18.65 -11.90
N GLU A 6 -1.57 19.19 -12.90
CA GLU A 6 -2.79 18.60 -13.47
C GLU A 6 -2.53 17.41 -14.42
N ASN A 7 -1.31 17.23 -14.92
CA ASN A 7 -1.01 16.17 -15.90
C ASN A 7 -0.78 14.78 -15.29
N GLY A 8 -0.52 14.68 -13.98
CA GLY A 8 -0.27 13.40 -13.31
C GLY A 8 -1.54 12.56 -13.11
N VAL A 9 -2.66 13.21 -12.81
CA VAL A 9 -3.96 12.55 -12.55
C VAL A 9 -4.57 12.00 -13.83
N LEU A 10 -4.36 12.68 -14.96
CA LEU A 10 -4.81 12.23 -16.28
C LEU A 10 -4.02 11.03 -16.80
N PHE A 11 -2.70 11.00 -16.58
CA PHE A 11 -1.86 9.86 -16.96
C PHE A 11 -2.22 8.59 -16.15
N PHE A 12 -2.49 8.74 -14.85
CA PHE A 12 -2.91 7.63 -14.00
C PHE A 12 -4.31 7.10 -14.36
N ARG A 13 -5.25 7.99 -14.71
CA ARG A 13 -6.57 7.60 -15.24
C ARG A 13 -6.52 6.91 -16.60
N GLN A 14 -5.52 7.21 -17.43
CA GLN A 14 -5.36 6.58 -18.74
C GLN A 14 -4.76 5.18 -18.62
N LEU A 15 -3.85 4.95 -17.66
CA LEU A 15 -3.32 3.62 -17.33
C LEU A 15 -4.39 2.68 -16.76
N LEU A 16 -5.32 3.21 -15.96
CA LEU A 16 -6.45 2.43 -15.41
C LEU A 16 -7.52 2.06 -16.47
N ARG A 17 -7.59 2.76 -17.62
CA ARG A 17 -8.51 2.43 -18.72
C ARG A 17 -7.96 1.39 -19.70
N SER A 18 -6.65 1.16 -19.71
CA SER A 18 -6.01 0.12 -20.55
C SER A 18 -5.88 -1.24 -19.86
N ALA A 19 -6.26 -1.35 -18.59
CA ALA A 19 -6.32 -2.64 -17.91
C ALA A 19 -7.55 -3.43 -18.41
N PRO A 20 -7.39 -4.68 -18.90
CA PRO A 20 -8.53 -5.49 -19.29
C PRO A 20 -9.46 -5.70 -18.10
N GLY A 21 -10.75 -5.40 -18.30
CA GLY A 21 -11.77 -5.50 -17.26
C GLY A 21 -11.81 -6.88 -16.64
N GLY A 22 -11.48 -6.96 -15.34
CA GLY A 22 -11.59 -8.17 -14.55
C GLY A 22 -13.07 -8.53 -14.36
N SER A 23 -13.49 -9.62 -14.97
CA SER A 23 -14.81 -10.22 -14.79
C SER A 23 -15.04 -10.62 -13.33
N PRO A 24 -16.24 -10.38 -12.75
CA PRO A 24 -16.57 -10.85 -11.41
C PRO A 24 -16.86 -12.35 -11.46
N GLY A 25 -15.87 -13.16 -11.09
CA GLY A 25 -16.08 -14.58 -10.82
C GLY A 25 -14.98 -15.49 -11.33
N LYS A 26 -14.06 -15.85 -10.42
CA LYS A 26 -13.49 -17.19 -10.21
C LYS A 26 -12.35 -17.07 -9.19
N ILE A 27 -12.51 -17.69 -8.03
CA ILE A 27 -11.47 -17.83 -7.00
C ILE A 27 -10.48 -18.88 -7.51
N GLY A 28 -9.49 -18.43 -8.30
CA GLY A 28 -8.55 -19.28 -9.03
C GLY A 28 -7.11 -19.08 -8.55
N LYS A 29 -6.67 -19.97 -7.67
CA LYS A 29 -5.31 -20.45 -7.29
C LYS A 29 -4.04 -19.58 -7.31
N TYR A 30 -3.89 -18.49 -8.06
CA TYR A 30 -2.80 -17.52 -7.92
C TYR A 30 -3.26 -16.18 -8.52
N CYS A 31 -3.76 -15.28 -7.68
CA CYS A 31 -4.00 -13.91 -8.09
C CYS A 31 -2.63 -13.19 -8.10
N VAL A 32 -2.26 -12.67 -9.27
CA VAL A 32 -0.99 -11.95 -9.47
C VAL A 32 -1.10 -10.59 -8.79
N ASN A 33 -0.18 -10.30 -7.88
CA ASN A 33 0.03 -9.04 -7.20
C ASN A 33 1.12 -8.24 -7.91
N GLN A 34 0.87 -6.98 -8.20
CA GLN A 34 1.88 -6.04 -8.70
C GLN A 34 2.41 -5.18 -7.54
N LYS A 35 3.73 -5.02 -7.49
CA LYS A 35 4.41 -4.23 -6.47
C LYS A 35 5.51 -3.37 -7.05
N ILE A 36 5.77 -2.26 -6.40
CA ILE A 36 6.96 -1.46 -6.67
C ILE A 36 8.14 -2.07 -5.94
N VAL A 37 9.30 -2.14 -6.59
CA VAL A 37 10.54 -2.65 -6.01
C VAL A 37 11.68 -1.68 -6.33
N PHE A 38 12.43 -1.32 -5.31
CA PHE A 38 13.77 -0.76 -5.48
C PHE A 38 14.76 -1.91 -5.55
N LYS A 39 15.43 -2.08 -6.69
CA LYS A 39 16.36 -3.21 -6.90
C LYS A 39 17.69 -3.04 -6.17
N ARG A 40 18.13 -1.80 -5.98
CA ARG A 40 19.35 -1.38 -5.27
C ARG A 40 19.26 0.11 -4.96
N ALA A 41 20.19 0.59 -4.14
CA ALA A 41 20.33 2.02 -3.89
C ALA A 41 20.66 2.78 -5.19
N GLY A 42 20.02 3.92 -5.43
CA GLY A 42 20.31 4.75 -6.59
C GLY A 42 19.28 5.82 -6.93
N GLY A 43 19.26 6.20 -8.21
CA GLY A 43 18.34 7.17 -8.81
C GLY A 43 16.93 6.59 -9.05
N PRO A 44 16.00 7.38 -9.61
CA PRO A 44 14.64 6.93 -9.89
C PRO A 44 14.57 5.72 -10.85
N ASP A 45 15.63 5.53 -11.64
CA ASP A 45 15.86 4.39 -12.53
C ASP A 45 15.92 3.03 -11.80
N GLN A 46 16.06 3.02 -10.47
CA GLN A 46 16.01 1.78 -9.67
C GLN A 46 14.59 1.33 -9.31
N LEU A 47 13.56 2.11 -9.65
CA LEU A 47 12.16 1.78 -9.45
C LEU A 47 11.67 0.82 -10.55
N ALA A 48 11.22 -0.37 -10.15
CA ALA A 48 10.61 -1.35 -11.03
C ALA A 48 9.22 -1.73 -10.56
N LEU A 49 8.31 -1.97 -11.51
CA LEU A 49 7.07 -2.71 -11.25
C LEU A 49 7.38 -4.20 -11.42
N GLU A 50 7.08 -5.00 -10.40
CA GLU A 50 7.28 -6.44 -10.43
C GLU A 50 5.96 -7.16 -10.11
N GLU A 51 5.77 -8.30 -10.75
CA GLU A 51 4.68 -9.23 -10.44
C GLU A 51 5.16 -10.26 -9.41
N ALA A 52 4.30 -10.57 -8.46
CA ALA A 52 4.50 -11.57 -7.43
C ALA A 52 3.16 -12.30 -7.19
N PRO A 53 3.17 -13.52 -6.62
CA PRO A 53 1.94 -14.11 -6.11
C PRO A 53 1.34 -13.24 -5.01
N ASP A 54 0.01 -13.17 -4.91
CA ASP A 54 -0.66 -12.70 -3.71
C ASP A 54 -0.14 -13.44 -2.47
N CYS A 55 -0.01 -12.72 -1.36
CA CYS A 55 0.27 -13.35 -0.08
C CYS A 55 -0.95 -14.17 0.39
N ALA A 56 -0.69 -15.22 1.17
CA ALA A 56 -1.71 -15.94 1.91
C ALA A 56 -1.60 -15.52 3.39
N PRO A 57 -2.68 -15.01 4.02
CA PRO A 57 -2.61 -14.55 5.40
C PRO A 57 -2.36 -15.73 6.35
N GLY A 58 -1.39 -15.56 7.25
CA GLY A 58 -1.08 -16.48 8.35
C GLY A 58 -2.06 -16.37 9.52
N SER A 59 -1.73 -16.99 10.65
CA SER A 59 -2.58 -16.93 11.86
C SER A 59 -2.66 -15.51 12.40
N GLY A 60 -3.88 -15.01 12.63
CA GLY A 60 -4.13 -13.64 13.11
C GLY A 60 -3.86 -12.55 12.07
N GLU A 61 -3.51 -12.92 10.84
CA GLU A 61 -3.32 -11.98 9.74
C GLU A 61 -4.58 -11.87 8.89
N VAL A 62 -4.70 -10.75 8.20
CA VAL A 62 -5.65 -10.57 7.10
C VAL A 62 -4.91 -10.08 5.88
N ARG A 63 -5.43 -10.42 4.70
CA ARG A 63 -4.96 -9.81 3.46
C ARG A 63 -5.80 -8.60 3.11
N ILE A 64 -5.09 -7.56 2.72
CA ILE A 64 -5.65 -6.25 2.43
C ILE A 64 -5.38 -5.98 0.96
N ARG A 65 -6.44 -5.79 0.18
CA ARG A 65 -6.35 -5.21 -1.15
C ARG A 65 -6.20 -3.70 -1.01
N VAL A 66 -5.05 -3.19 -1.41
CA VAL A 66 -4.69 -1.77 -1.26
C VAL A 66 -5.54 -0.93 -2.22
N LEU A 67 -6.17 0.10 -1.69
CA LEU A 67 -6.94 1.09 -2.47
C LEU A 67 -6.14 2.38 -2.66
N ALA A 68 -5.39 2.79 -1.64
CA ALA A 68 -4.52 3.96 -1.66
C ALA A 68 -3.32 3.76 -0.71
N THR A 69 -2.18 4.32 -1.06
CA THR A 69 -0.97 4.37 -0.23
C THR A 69 -0.27 5.69 -0.50
N GLY A 70 0.33 6.30 0.53
CA GLY A 70 1.08 7.53 0.42
C GLY A 70 2.48 7.29 -0.17
N VAL A 71 3.05 8.36 -0.72
CA VAL A 71 4.48 8.44 -1.02
C VAL A 71 5.08 9.50 -0.12
N ALA A 72 6.13 9.13 0.60
CA ALA A 72 6.76 9.96 1.61
C ALA A 72 8.23 10.23 1.28
N PHE A 73 8.80 11.24 1.94
CA PHE A 73 10.24 11.52 1.83
C PHE A 73 11.09 10.32 2.28
N GLY A 74 10.58 9.50 3.21
CA GLY A 74 11.19 8.25 3.62
C GLY A 74 11.46 7.29 2.45
N ASP A 75 10.57 7.23 1.46
CA ASP A 75 10.76 6.36 0.28
C ASP A 75 11.94 6.82 -0.58
N ILE A 76 12.17 8.14 -0.64
CA ILE A 76 13.33 8.72 -1.33
C ILE A 76 14.62 8.38 -0.59
N LEU A 77 14.61 8.49 0.75
CA LEU A 77 15.75 8.12 1.58
C LEU A 77 16.04 6.63 1.43
N LEU A 78 15.03 5.77 1.52
CA LEU A 78 15.14 4.33 1.31
C LEU A 78 15.75 4.01 -0.06
N ARG A 79 15.20 4.57 -1.14
CA ARG A 79 15.73 4.37 -2.51
C ARG A 79 17.19 4.79 -2.66
N ARG A 80 17.62 5.83 -1.96
CA ARG A 80 19.01 6.31 -1.99
C ARG A 80 19.96 5.51 -1.10
N GLY A 81 19.47 4.51 -0.35
CA GLY A 81 20.25 3.81 0.69
C GLY A 81 20.45 4.64 1.97
N LEU A 82 19.69 5.73 2.10
CA LEU A 82 19.62 6.72 3.18
C LEU A 82 19.12 6.19 4.53
N ALA A 83 18.11 5.32 4.47
CA ALA A 83 17.25 4.98 5.60
C ALA A 83 17.53 3.59 6.20
N GLY A 84 18.64 2.96 5.81
CA GLY A 84 18.88 1.54 6.08
C GLY A 84 17.94 0.64 5.28
N GLY A 85 18.03 -0.67 5.51
CA GLY A 85 17.26 -1.69 4.78
C GLY A 85 18.10 -2.50 3.79
N ARG A 86 17.54 -3.63 3.35
CA ARG A 86 18.16 -4.53 2.38
C ARG A 86 17.41 -4.46 1.06
N PHE A 87 18.14 -4.30 -0.02
CA PHE A 87 17.59 -4.40 -1.37
C PHE A 87 17.60 -5.87 -1.83
N PRO A 88 16.63 -6.31 -2.66
CA PRO A 88 15.49 -5.55 -3.16
C PRO A 88 14.45 -5.26 -2.07
N VAL A 89 13.78 -4.11 -2.17
CA VAL A 89 12.76 -3.69 -1.17
C VAL A 89 11.53 -3.09 -1.84
N THR A 90 10.35 -3.43 -1.32
CA THR A 90 9.10 -2.74 -1.66
C THR A 90 8.89 -1.56 -0.70
N PRO A 91 8.82 -0.31 -1.19
CA PRO A 91 8.62 0.89 -0.38
C PRO A 91 7.16 1.05 0.09
N GLY A 92 6.84 2.18 0.72
CA GLY A 92 5.49 2.54 1.14
C GLY A 92 5.27 2.33 2.63
N TYR A 93 5.01 3.42 3.35
CA TYR A 93 4.90 3.42 4.81
C TYR A 93 3.49 3.17 5.32
N ASP A 94 2.47 3.59 4.58
CA ASP A 94 1.07 3.53 4.96
C ASP A 94 0.18 3.00 3.85
N LEU A 95 -1.02 2.54 4.21
CA LEU A 95 -2.04 2.15 3.25
C LEU A 95 -3.44 2.35 3.80
N VAL A 96 -4.38 2.47 2.87
CA VAL A 96 -5.81 2.26 3.06
C VAL A 96 -6.25 1.20 2.07
N GLY A 97 -6.97 0.19 2.56
CA GLY A 97 -7.42 -0.92 1.74
C GLY A 97 -8.72 -1.53 2.25
N VAL A 98 -9.07 -2.66 1.66
CA VAL A 98 -10.17 -3.51 2.13
C VAL A 98 -9.67 -4.91 2.41
N VAL A 99 -10.20 -5.53 3.45
CA VAL A 99 -9.90 -6.92 3.79
C VAL A 99 -10.50 -7.84 2.72
N ASP A 100 -9.67 -8.62 2.03
CA ASP A 100 -10.09 -9.53 0.96
C ASP A 100 -9.84 -11.02 1.25
N ALA A 101 -9.05 -11.34 2.28
CA ALA A 101 -8.91 -12.68 2.84
C ALA A 101 -8.62 -12.62 4.36
N LEU A 102 -9.03 -13.66 5.08
CA LEU A 102 -8.80 -13.82 6.51
C LEU A 102 -7.91 -15.04 6.76
N GLY A 103 -6.91 -14.86 7.61
CA GLY A 103 -6.12 -15.95 8.15
C GLY A 103 -6.81 -16.66 9.32
N VAL A 104 -6.24 -17.76 9.77
CA VAL A 104 -6.80 -18.53 10.90
C VAL A 104 -6.80 -17.67 12.16
N GLY A 105 -7.94 -17.57 12.83
CA GLY A 105 -8.08 -16.83 14.09
C GLY A 105 -8.16 -15.31 13.97
N ALA A 106 -8.13 -14.75 12.75
CA ALA A 106 -8.46 -13.35 12.54
C ALA A 106 -9.97 -13.13 12.71
N THR A 107 -10.35 -12.29 13.67
CA THR A 107 -11.75 -12.04 14.06
C THR A 107 -12.12 -10.57 14.23
N ALA A 108 -11.13 -9.66 14.27
CA ALA A 108 -11.35 -8.24 14.49
C ALA A 108 -11.98 -7.53 13.28
N PHE A 109 -11.72 -8.04 12.07
CA PHE A 109 -12.26 -7.50 10.82
C PHE A 109 -12.95 -8.57 9.97
N LYS A 110 -13.85 -8.13 9.11
CA LYS A 110 -14.59 -8.95 8.15
C LYS A 110 -14.16 -8.65 6.73
N LEU A 111 -14.47 -9.55 5.80
CA LEU A 111 -14.29 -9.30 4.38
C LEU A 111 -15.02 -8.00 3.97
N GLN A 112 -14.36 -7.21 3.12
CA GLN A 112 -14.76 -5.88 2.66
C GLN A 112 -14.70 -4.77 3.72
N ASP A 113 -14.30 -5.06 4.97
CA ASP A 113 -14.04 -3.98 5.92
C ASP A 113 -12.89 -3.11 5.44
N ARG A 114 -13.08 -1.81 5.60
CA ARG A 114 -12.12 -0.80 5.15
C ARG A 114 -11.16 -0.46 6.28
N VAL A 115 -9.88 -0.67 6.02
CA VAL A 115 -8.82 -0.62 7.02
C VAL A 115 -7.67 0.28 6.58
N ALA A 116 -6.97 0.81 7.56
CA ALA A 116 -5.72 1.55 7.39
C ALA A 116 -4.62 0.87 8.21
N ALA A 117 -3.38 1.00 7.75
CA ALA A 117 -2.20 0.47 8.42
C ALA A 117 -0.98 1.37 8.20
N LEU A 118 0.00 1.26 9.11
CA LEU A 118 1.32 1.88 9.01
C LEU A 118 2.41 0.81 9.22
N PRO A 119 2.64 -0.11 8.24
CA PRO A 119 3.55 -1.26 8.38
C PRO A 119 5.05 -0.89 8.43
N GLY A 120 5.40 0.39 8.27
CA GLY A 120 6.78 0.87 8.25
C GLY A 120 7.48 0.74 6.89
N THR A 121 7.19 -0.30 6.10
CA THR A 121 7.54 -0.39 4.68
C THR A 121 6.66 -1.45 3.99
N GLY A 122 6.65 -1.49 2.66
CA GLY A 122 6.01 -2.56 1.89
C GLY A 122 4.61 -2.25 1.37
N ALA A 123 4.06 -1.06 1.63
CA ALA A 123 2.69 -0.74 1.25
C ALA A 123 2.47 -0.45 -0.25
N LEU A 124 3.53 -0.18 -1.03
CA LEU A 124 3.42 0.10 -2.47
C LEU A 124 3.27 -1.19 -3.31
N GLN A 125 2.14 -1.88 -3.10
CA GLN A 125 1.73 -3.10 -3.80
C GLN A 125 0.19 -3.22 -3.83
N GLN A 126 -0.37 -4.12 -4.66
CA GLN A 126 -1.82 -4.29 -4.78
C GLN A 126 -2.44 -5.05 -3.61
N SER A 127 -1.69 -5.96 -2.98
CA SER A 127 -2.14 -6.70 -1.80
C SER A 127 -1.01 -6.89 -0.78
N ILE A 128 -1.35 -6.87 0.51
CA ILE A 128 -0.41 -7.14 1.62
C ILE A 128 -1.11 -7.89 2.74
N CYS A 129 -0.37 -8.76 3.43
CA CYS A 129 -0.84 -9.48 4.61
C CYS A 129 -0.24 -8.82 5.85
N LEU A 130 -1.09 -8.46 6.81
CA LEU A 130 -0.70 -7.81 8.06
C LEU A 130 -1.49 -8.43 9.22
N LEU A 131 -0.95 -8.34 10.44
CA LEU A 131 -1.68 -8.75 11.63
C LEU A 131 -2.91 -7.88 11.81
N GLU A 132 -4.05 -8.46 12.17
CA GLU A 132 -5.27 -7.67 12.38
C GLU A 132 -5.13 -6.64 13.52
N SER A 133 -4.19 -6.88 14.45
CA SER A 133 -3.84 -5.94 15.52
C SER A 133 -3.08 -4.69 15.05
N GLU A 134 -2.58 -4.69 13.82
CA GLU A 134 -1.88 -3.53 13.21
C GLU A 134 -2.84 -2.63 12.44
N LEU A 135 -4.11 -2.99 12.37
CA LEU A 135 -5.11 -2.33 11.54
C LEU A 135 -6.04 -1.45 12.36
N VAL A 136 -6.50 -0.38 11.73
CA VAL A 136 -7.56 0.48 12.25
C VAL A 136 -8.68 0.62 11.22
N ALA A 137 -9.92 0.68 11.70
CA ALA A 137 -11.07 0.89 10.83
C ALA A 137 -11.05 2.30 10.22
N VAL A 138 -11.37 2.43 8.93
CA VAL A 138 -11.48 3.72 8.26
C VAL A 138 -12.94 4.15 8.16
N PRO A 139 -13.33 5.32 8.69
CA PRO A 139 -14.69 5.81 8.60
C PRO A 139 -15.19 5.92 7.15
N GLY A 140 -16.43 5.49 6.90
CA GLY A 140 -17.04 5.50 5.56
C GLY A 140 -17.17 6.90 4.95
N ALA A 141 -17.16 7.96 5.77
CA ALA A 141 -17.29 9.34 5.32
C ALA A 141 -16.02 9.91 4.66
N VAL A 142 -14.85 9.28 4.85
CA VAL A 142 -13.55 9.77 4.34
C VAL A 142 -13.14 8.92 3.16
N SER A 143 -12.72 9.50 2.03
CA SER A 143 -12.22 8.72 0.87
C SER A 143 -10.87 8.05 1.17
N SER A 144 -10.49 7.02 0.40
CA SER A 144 -9.27 6.25 0.68
C SER A 144 -8.01 7.08 0.49
N GLU A 145 -8.00 7.97 -0.49
CA GLU A 145 -6.90 8.89 -0.78
C GLU A 145 -6.75 9.92 0.33
N LYS A 146 -7.87 10.48 0.82
CA LYS A 146 -7.85 11.43 1.93
C LYS A 146 -7.39 10.78 3.23
N ALA A 147 -7.85 9.56 3.51
CA ALA A 147 -7.42 8.82 4.68
C ALA A 147 -5.91 8.48 4.58
N ALA A 148 -5.45 7.95 3.44
CA ALA A 148 -4.05 7.60 3.23
C ALA A 148 -3.11 8.82 3.39
N ALA A 149 -3.52 9.99 2.89
CA ALA A 149 -2.73 11.22 3.01
C ALA A 149 -2.45 11.67 4.46
N LEU A 150 -3.23 11.17 5.43
CA LEU A 150 -3.11 11.52 6.84
C LEU A 150 -2.24 10.53 7.63
N ILE A 151 -2.22 9.24 7.30
CA ILE A 151 -1.71 8.19 8.20
C ILE A 151 -0.29 8.49 8.67
N LEU A 152 0.70 8.48 7.77
CA LEU A 152 2.09 8.71 8.18
C LEU A 152 2.28 10.11 8.78
N ASN A 153 1.86 11.14 8.06
CA ASN A 153 2.15 12.53 8.42
C ASN A 153 1.49 12.95 9.75
N TYR A 154 0.25 12.54 9.98
CA TYR A 154 -0.47 12.83 11.22
C TYR A 154 0.14 12.07 12.40
N VAL A 155 0.45 10.78 12.24
CA VAL A 155 1.07 9.99 13.31
C VAL A 155 2.42 10.59 13.70
N THR A 156 3.25 10.97 12.72
CA THR A 156 4.52 11.66 12.97
C THR A 156 4.31 12.99 13.71
N ALA A 157 3.40 13.84 13.25
CA ALA A 157 3.13 15.13 13.91
C ALA A 157 2.61 14.94 15.34
N TYR A 158 1.70 13.98 15.55
CA TYR A 158 1.15 13.67 16.86
C TYR A 158 2.23 13.17 17.83
N GLN A 159 3.11 12.29 17.36
CA GLN A 159 4.23 11.81 18.17
C GLN A 159 5.12 12.99 18.61
N LEU A 160 5.47 13.91 17.73
CA LEU A 160 6.28 15.08 18.09
C LEU A 160 5.62 16.03 19.10
N LEU A 161 4.29 16.09 19.11
CA LEU A 161 3.54 16.99 19.98
C LEU A 161 3.23 16.38 21.35
N VAL A 162 3.07 15.06 21.42
CA VAL A 162 2.45 14.38 22.57
C VAL A 162 3.34 13.28 23.17
N ARG A 163 4.40 12.85 22.49
CA ARG A 163 5.33 11.82 22.98
C ARG A 163 6.77 12.32 23.00
#